data_AF-A0A349Q8F9-F1
#
_entry.id   AF-A0A349Q8F9-F1
#
_cell.length_a   1.000
_cell.length_b   1.000
_cell.length_c   1.000
_cell.angle_alpha   90.00
_cell.angle_beta   90.00
_cell.angle_gamma   90.00
#
_symmetry.space_group_name_H-M   'P 1'
#
loop_
_entity.id
_entity.type
_entity.pdbx_description
1 polymer ?
#
loop_
_entity_poly.entity_id
_entity_poly.type
_entity_poly.pdbx_seq_one_letter_code
_entity_poly.pdbx_strand_id
1 'polypeptide(L)'
;MDKVALQAKLDEQKWDDSVKNHRDMCGAYDYCAFCDKSVDMPCATAFEKMNEPKILPAKDEDRPVQIATPEEDVTDLHSSLGKKFDYDKVMAKKAARKSLTFAEKYALADDIIKERYAILKEALTTTAKGTPKIKSRISKQCDTYRREGDIVAKITIIGTSLRINLPLDPDAEEFNDGRTPHTSTGHKKVYEEVPFQFKVNSKLALKRALALIDLVK
;
A
#
# COMPACT_ATOMS: atom_id res chain seq x y z
N MET A 1 10.98 8.74 27.81
CA MET A 1 11.20 7.59 28.72
C MET A 1 12.69 7.52 28.97
N ASP A 2 13.13 7.06 30.15
CA ASP A 2 14.54 6.75 30.35
C ASP A 2 14.95 5.63 29.37
N LYS A 3 16.08 5.82 28.68
CA LYS A 3 16.61 4.88 27.68
C LYS A 3 16.86 3.50 28.29
N VAL A 4 17.21 3.47 29.58
CA VAL A 4 17.37 2.23 30.35
C VAL A 4 16.05 1.49 30.51
N ALA A 5 14.99 2.20 30.92
CA ALA A 5 13.66 1.63 31.05
C ALA A 5 13.08 1.18 29.69
N LEU A 6 13.36 1.92 28.61
CA LEU A 6 12.95 1.54 27.26
C LEU A 6 13.63 0.26 26.78
N GLN A 7 14.94 0.13 26.98
CA GLN A 7 15.67 -1.09 26.63
C GLN A 7 15.15 -2.29 27.43
N ALA A 8 14.95 -2.14 28.75
CA ALA A 8 14.44 -3.21 29.59
C ALA A 8 13.06 -3.71 29.10
N LYS A 9 12.17 -2.78 28.73
CA LYS A 9 10.87 -3.10 28.16
C LYS A 9 10.97 -3.83 26.81
N LEU A 10 11.87 -3.37 25.94
CA LEU A 10 12.10 -4.02 24.64
C LEU A 10 12.71 -5.42 24.82
N ASP A 11 13.58 -5.62 25.80
CA ASP A 11 14.19 -6.91 26.08
C ASP A 11 13.17 -7.91 26.65
N GLU A 12 12.28 -7.48 27.57
CA GLU A 12 11.17 -8.31 28.06
C GLU A 12 10.22 -8.70 26.92
N GLN A 13 9.83 -7.75 26.07
CA GLN A 13 8.99 -8.03 24.91
C GLN A 13 9.65 -9.02 23.94
N LYS A 14 10.93 -8.80 23.63
CA LYS A 14 11.70 -9.69 22.72
C LYS A 14 11.83 -11.09 23.29
N TRP A 15 12.00 -11.21 24.60
CA TRP A 15 12.03 -12.48 25.29
C TRP A 15 10.70 -13.22 25.15
N ASP A 16 9.59 -12.57 25.51
CA ASP A 16 8.25 -13.17 25.44
C ASP A 16 7.88 -13.57 24.01
N ASP A 17 8.18 -12.72 23.03
CA ASP A 17 7.97 -13.02 21.63
C ASP A 17 8.87 -14.19 21.17
N SER A 18 10.11 -14.31 21.66
CA SER A 18 10.99 -15.44 21.32
C SER A 18 10.49 -16.75 21.89
N VAL A 19 9.99 -16.73 23.14
CA VAL A 19 9.34 -17.89 23.78
C VAL A 19 8.09 -18.30 23.00
N LYS A 20 7.24 -17.33 22.65
CA LYS A 20 5.99 -17.56 21.91
C LYS A 20 6.21 -18.09 20.49
N ASN A 21 7.25 -17.61 19.82
CA ASN A 21 7.54 -18.00 18.44
C ASN A 21 8.51 -19.19 18.33
N HIS A 22 8.98 -19.74 19.46
CA HIS A 22 9.95 -20.83 19.54
C HIS A 22 11.22 -20.60 18.70
N ARG A 23 11.64 -19.34 18.53
CA ARG A 23 12.84 -18.93 17.79
C ARG A 23 13.30 -17.55 18.24
N ASP A 24 14.58 -17.25 18.12
CA ASP A 24 15.13 -15.94 18.46
C ASP A 24 14.51 -14.82 17.59
N MET A 25 13.92 -13.82 18.25
CA MET A 25 13.32 -12.64 17.62
C MET A 25 14.30 -11.47 17.49
N CYS A 26 15.54 -11.59 17.98
CA CYS A 26 16.55 -10.57 17.76
C CYS A 26 16.80 -10.38 16.25
N GLY A 27 16.60 -9.15 15.76
CA GLY A 27 16.70 -8.83 14.33
C GLY A 27 15.39 -8.88 13.55
N ALA A 28 14.27 -9.27 14.17
CA ALA A 28 12.97 -9.45 13.49
C ALA A 28 12.06 -8.21 13.52
N TYR A 29 12.39 -7.16 14.28
CA TYR A 29 11.57 -5.96 14.46
C TYR A 29 11.99 -4.83 13.51
N ASP A 30 11.07 -3.92 13.18
CA ASP A 30 11.33 -2.81 12.24
C ASP A 30 12.51 -1.92 12.67
N TYR A 31 12.66 -1.68 13.98
CA TYR A 31 13.78 -0.91 14.51
C TYR A 31 15.12 -1.65 14.45
N CYS A 32 15.13 -2.98 14.24
CA CYS A 32 16.39 -3.74 14.18
C CYS A 32 17.28 -3.31 13.01
N ALA A 33 16.71 -2.71 11.96
CA ALA A 33 17.46 -2.14 10.85
C ALA A 33 18.39 -0.98 11.27
N PHE A 34 18.09 -0.33 12.40
CA PHE A 34 18.85 0.79 12.95
C PHE A 34 19.70 0.40 14.17
N CYS A 35 19.76 -0.90 14.50
CA CYS A 35 20.45 -1.42 15.67
C CYS A 35 21.96 -1.53 15.44
N ASP A 36 22.72 -0.87 16.30
CA ASP A 36 24.18 -0.99 16.38
C ASP A 36 24.56 -1.62 17.71
N LYS A 37 25.02 -2.88 17.66
CA LYS A 37 25.38 -3.67 18.85
C LYS A 37 26.63 -3.15 19.56
N SER A 38 27.39 -2.25 18.95
CA SER A 38 28.58 -1.65 19.56
C SER A 38 28.26 -0.51 20.55
N VAL A 39 27.01 -0.05 20.56
CA VAL A 39 26.56 1.08 21.38
C VAL A 39 25.77 0.59 22.59
N ASP A 40 25.89 1.32 23.70
CA ASP A 40 25.09 1.09 24.89
C ASP A 40 23.58 1.22 24.61
N MET A 41 22.83 0.20 25.04
CA MET A 41 21.38 0.10 24.84
C MET A 41 21.00 0.13 23.35
N PRO A 42 21.44 -0.87 22.58
CA PRO A 42 21.41 -0.83 21.12
C PRO A 42 19.98 -0.87 20.56
N CYS A 43 19.05 -1.56 21.23
CA CYS A 43 17.67 -1.66 20.78
C CYS A 43 16.86 -0.41 21.11
N ALA A 44 17.05 0.17 22.29
CA ALA A 44 16.42 1.44 22.67
C ALA A 44 16.88 2.58 21.75
N THR A 45 18.18 2.66 21.47
CA THR A 45 18.73 3.65 20.51
C THR A 45 18.10 3.50 19.12
N ALA A 46 17.99 2.26 18.64
CA ALA A 46 17.40 1.97 17.34
C ALA A 46 15.91 2.32 17.29
N PHE A 47 15.18 2.05 18.38
CA PHE A 47 13.77 2.38 18.53
C PHE A 47 13.55 3.90 18.56
N GLU A 48 14.39 4.65 19.26
CA GLU A 48 14.35 6.11 19.29
C GLU A 48 14.66 6.70 17.91
N LYS A 49 15.73 6.23 17.25
CA LYS A 49 16.11 6.69 15.90
C LYS A 49 15.03 6.44 14.85
N MET A 50 14.30 5.33 14.96
CA MET A 50 13.18 5.04 14.08
C MET A 50 11.98 5.95 14.34
N ASN A 51 11.78 6.39 15.60
CA ASN A 51 10.65 7.20 16.03
C ASN A 51 10.99 8.69 16.22
N GLU A 52 12.18 9.13 15.80
CA GLU A 52 12.62 10.50 15.94
C GLU A 52 11.74 11.40 15.06
N PRO A 53 11.00 12.36 15.64
CA PRO A 53 10.17 13.26 14.85
C PRO A 53 11.09 14.18 14.03
N LYS A 54 10.90 14.21 12.70
CA LYS A 54 11.59 15.17 11.83
C LYS A 54 11.04 16.57 12.11
N ILE A 55 11.73 17.33 12.95
CA ILE A 55 11.39 18.73 13.25
C ILE A 55 11.70 19.58 12.01
N LEU A 56 10.67 20.18 11.42
CA LEU A 56 10.80 21.41 10.62
C LEU A 56 10.97 22.58 11.60
N PRO A 57 11.87 23.55 11.38
CA PRO A 57 12.10 24.61 12.35
C PRO A 57 11.02 25.69 12.26
N ALA A 58 10.40 26.08 13.39
CA ALA A 58 9.76 27.39 13.54
C ALA A 58 9.46 27.76 15.01
N LYS A 59 9.95 28.94 15.41
CA LYS A 59 9.49 29.93 16.41
C LYS A 59 8.60 29.47 17.58
N ASP A 60 9.20 29.57 18.77
CA ASP A 60 8.78 30.29 19.99
C ASP A 60 7.29 30.36 20.41
N GLU A 61 7.12 29.82 21.62
CA GLU A 61 6.29 30.23 22.76
C GLU A 61 4.87 29.63 22.96
N ASP A 62 4.75 29.06 24.16
CA ASP A 62 3.59 28.77 25.01
C ASP A 62 2.73 27.49 24.86
N ARG A 63 2.76 26.71 25.96
CA ARG A 63 1.91 25.56 26.33
C ARG A 63 0.55 26.06 26.88
N PRO A 64 -0.56 25.31 26.76
CA PRO A 64 -0.66 23.89 27.14
C PRO A 64 -1.35 22.97 26.11
N VAL A 65 -0.84 21.73 26.03
CA VAL A 65 -1.40 20.64 25.24
C VAL A 65 -2.77 20.23 25.81
N GLN A 66 -3.84 20.78 25.24
CA GLN A 66 -5.13 20.12 25.22
C GLN A 66 -5.04 18.93 24.26
N ILE A 67 -5.62 17.81 24.68
CA ILE A 67 -5.80 16.62 23.85
C ILE A 67 -6.68 17.02 22.67
N ALA A 68 -6.05 17.33 21.54
CA ALA A 68 -6.71 17.47 20.26
C ALA A 68 -6.39 16.21 19.46
N THR A 69 -7.38 15.32 19.36
CA THR A 69 -7.69 14.71 18.05
C THR A 69 -7.49 15.77 16.98
N PRO A 70 -6.91 15.47 15.81
CA PRO A 70 -6.84 16.47 14.75
C PRO A 70 -8.28 16.77 14.29
N GLU A 71 -8.91 17.74 14.93
CA GLU A 71 -9.80 18.70 14.31
C GLU A 71 -8.89 19.59 13.45
N GLU A 72 -8.32 19.00 12.40
CA GLU A 72 -8.03 19.81 11.24
C GLU A 72 -9.41 20.15 10.67
N ASP A 73 -9.71 21.44 10.62
CA ASP A 73 -10.84 22.01 9.91
C ASP A 73 -10.66 21.71 8.40
N VAL A 74 -11.02 20.48 7.98
CA VAL A 74 -10.91 20.00 6.59
C VAL A 74 -12.27 20.13 5.89
N THR A 75 -12.82 21.33 5.87
CA THR A 75 -13.84 21.66 4.86
C THR A 75 -13.25 21.83 3.45
N ASP A 76 -11.94 21.61 3.30
CA ASP A 76 -11.28 21.67 1.99
C ASP A 76 -11.50 20.37 1.22
N LEU A 77 -12.14 20.46 0.05
CA LEU A 77 -12.42 19.32 -0.82
C LEU A 77 -11.11 18.65 -1.22
N HIS A 78 -10.71 17.59 -0.53
CA HIS A 78 -9.53 16.84 -0.86
C HIS A 78 -9.70 16.27 -2.28
N SER A 79 -8.80 16.68 -3.18
CA SER A 79 -8.82 16.22 -4.56
C SER A 79 -7.90 15.01 -4.69
N SER A 80 -8.42 13.89 -5.16
CA SER A 80 -7.60 12.71 -5.45
C SER A 80 -7.95 12.13 -6.80
N LEU A 81 -6.92 11.86 -7.59
CA LEU A 81 -7.04 11.35 -8.96
C LEU A 81 -8.02 12.18 -9.84
N GLY A 82 -8.03 13.50 -9.65
CA GLY A 82 -8.90 14.43 -10.39
C GLY A 82 -10.36 14.46 -9.94
N LYS A 83 -10.71 13.75 -8.84
CA LYS A 83 -12.05 13.80 -8.24
C LYS A 83 -11.99 14.54 -6.91
N LYS A 84 -12.85 15.54 -6.75
CA LYS A 84 -13.05 16.22 -5.47
C LYS A 84 -13.98 15.38 -4.60
N PHE A 85 -13.64 15.19 -3.34
CA PHE A 85 -14.53 14.56 -2.36
C PHE A 85 -14.41 15.28 -1.02
N ASP A 86 -15.47 15.12 -0.25
CA ASP A 86 -15.58 15.60 1.12
C ASP A 86 -15.13 14.46 2.04
N TYR A 87 -14.08 14.71 2.81
CA TYR A 87 -13.43 13.69 3.64
C TYR A 87 -14.39 13.13 4.70
N ASP A 88 -15.15 14.00 5.36
CA ASP A 88 -16.11 13.61 6.39
C ASP A 88 -17.22 12.74 5.82
N LYS A 89 -17.74 13.10 4.63
CA LYS A 89 -18.71 12.25 3.92
C LYS A 89 -18.12 10.88 3.57
N VAL A 90 -16.84 10.82 3.20
CA VAL A 90 -16.15 9.56 2.90
C VAL A 90 -15.97 8.70 4.16
N MET A 91 -15.60 9.31 5.28
CA MET A 91 -15.46 8.65 6.57
C MET A 91 -16.82 8.15 7.11
N ALA A 92 -17.89 8.94 6.96
CA ALA A 92 -19.24 8.54 7.29
C ALA A 92 -19.71 7.33 6.44
N LYS A 93 -19.41 7.32 5.12
CA LYS A 93 -19.69 6.16 4.26
C LYS A 93 -18.94 4.91 4.73
N LYS A 94 -17.66 5.05 5.11
CA LYS A 94 -16.83 3.95 5.62
C LYS A 94 -17.41 3.38 6.92
N ALA A 95 -17.76 4.24 7.87
CA ALA A 95 -18.39 3.84 9.14
C ALA A 95 -19.74 3.12 8.91
N ALA A 96 -20.54 3.61 7.95
CA ALA A 96 -21.80 2.99 7.54
C ALA A 96 -21.63 1.75 6.64
N ARG A 97 -20.40 1.25 6.41
CA ARG A 97 -20.06 0.13 5.51
C ARG A 97 -20.62 0.28 4.09
N LYS A 98 -20.78 1.53 3.61
CA LYS A 98 -21.22 1.83 2.24
C LYS A 98 -20.07 1.67 1.26
N SER A 99 -20.41 1.37 -0.01
CA SER A 99 -19.40 1.22 -1.06
C SER A 99 -18.68 2.54 -1.35
N LEU A 100 -17.35 2.54 -1.21
CA LEU A 100 -16.50 3.65 -1.62
C LEU A 100 -16.07 3.52 -3.07
N THR A 101 -15.88 4.66 -3.73
CA THR A 101 -15.32 4.73 -5.07
C THR A 101 -13.82 4.45 -5.07
N PHE A 102 -13.23 4.16 -6.24
CA PHE A 102 -11.79 3.95 -6.38
C PHE A 102 -10.97 5.14 -5.87
N ALA A 103 -11.38 6.38 -6.21
CA ALA A 103 -10.69 7.59 -5.76
C ALA A 103 -10.80 7.79 -4.24
N GLU A 104 -11.98 7.56 -3.65
CA GLU A 104 -12.18 7.62 -2.19
C GLU A 104 -11.33 6.55 -1.48
N LYS A 105 -11.26 5.33 -2.02
CA LYS A 105 -10.40 4.27 -1.49
C LYS A 105 -8.92 4.61 -1.57
N TYR A 106 -8.48 5.20 -2.69
CA TYR A 106 -7.09 5.61 -2.89
C TYR A 106 -6.69 6.74 -1.95
N ALA A 107 -7.59 7.71 -1.72
CA ALA A 107 -7.35 8.78 -0.76
C ALA A 107 -7.11 8.26 0.67
N LEU A 108 -7.94 7.30 1.09
CA LEU A 108 -7.85 6.64 2.40
C LEU A 108 -6.76 5.55 2.48
N ALA A 109 -6.07 5.25 1.38
CA ALA A 109 -5.06 4.21 1.37
C ALA A 109 -3.78 4.67 2.07
N ASP A 110 -3.02 3.70 2.59
CA ASP A 110 -1.68 3.95 3.10
C ASP A 110 -0.71 4.36 1.98
N ASP A 111 0.44 4.90 2.38
CA ASP A 111 1.46 5.37 1.44
C ASP A 111 2.05 4.22 0.61
N ILE A 112 2.11 3.01 1.19
CA ILE A 112 2.61 1.81 0.50
C ILE A 112 1.72 1.45 -0.70
N ILE A 113 0.40 1.51 -0.55
CA ILE A 113 -0.56 1.24 -1.62
C ILE A 113 -0.51 2.36 -2.67
N LYS A 114 -0.36 3.62 -2.23
CA LYS A 114 -0.21 4.76 -3.14
C LYS A 114 1.06 4.64 -3.99
N GLU A 115 2.18 4.30 -3.38
CA GLU A 115 3.47 4.05 -4.03
C GLU A 115 3.36 2.90 -5.04
N ARG A 116 2.84 1.75 -4.62
CA ARG A 116 2.65 0.59 -5.52
C ARG A 116 1.75 0.91 -6.70
N TYR A 117 0.66 1.64 -6.45
CA TYR A 117 -0.23 2.08 -7.52
C TYR A 117 0.48 3.02 -8.50
N ALA A 118 1.26 3.98 -8.01
CA ALA A 118 2.03 4.88 -8.86
C ALA A 118 2.99 4.11 -9.76
N ILE A 119 3.72 3.14 -9.19
CA ILE A 119 4.63 2.24 -9.93
C ILE A 119 3.88 1.43 -10.99
N LEU A 120 2.75 0.80 -10.64
CA LEU A 120 1.94 0.04 -11.61
C LEU A 120 1.37 0.94 -12.71
N LYS A 121 0.94 2.16 -12.37
CA LYS A 121 0.41 3.11 -13.34
C LYS A 121 1.47 3.55 -14.33
N GLU A 122 2.64 3.98 -13.84
CA GLU A 122 3.79 4.30 -14.67
C GLU A 122 4.14 3.11 -15.56
N ALA A 123 4.30 1.95 -14.92
CA ALA A 123 4.55 0.70 -15.59
C ALA A 123 3.42 0.25 -16.50
N LEU A 124 2.21 0.82 -16.55
CA LEU A 124 1.21 0.53 -17.59
C LEU A 124 1.23 1.57 -18.71
N THR A 125 1.50 2.82 -18.37
CA THR A 125 1.50 3.95 -19.33
C THR A 125 2.79 4.08 -20.15
N THR A 126 3.93 3.63 -19.62
CA THR A 126 5.22 3.66 -20.32
C THR A 126 5.23 2.64 -21.45
N THR A 127 5.15 3.11 -22.70
CA THR A 127 5.05 2.27 -23.91
C THR A 127 6.14 2.65 -24.89
N ALA A 128 6.65 1.68 -25.66
CA ALA A 128 7.74 1.93 -26.61
C ALA A 128 7.31 2.88 -27.73
N LYS A 129 8.25 3.66 -28.26
CA LYS A 129 7.98 4.60 -29.35
C LYS A 129 7.44 3.85 -30.57
N GLY A 130 6.23 4.21 -31.01
CA GLY A 130 5.54 3.53 -32.13
C GLY A 130 4.47 2.52 -31.71
N THR A 131 4.34 2.21 -30.42
CA THR A 131 3.22 1.40 -29.92
C THR A 131 2.04 2.28 -29.51
N PRO A 132 0.78 1.82 -29.69
CA PRO A 132 -0.40 2.56 -29.26
C PRO A 132 -0.38 2.81 -27.74
N LYS A 133 -0.57 4.07 -27.34
CA LYS A 133 -0.53 4.46 -25.93
C LYS A 133 -1.65 3.79 -25.14
N ILE A 134 -1.30 3.23 -23.99
CA ILE A 134 -2.27 2.75 -23.01
C ILE A 134 -2.81 3.93 -22.21
N LYS A 135 -4.14 4.13 -22.24
CA LYS A 135 -4.82 5.22 -21.51
C LYS A 135 -5.57 4.68 -20.30
N SER A 136 -5.48 5.39 -19.18
CA SER A 136 -6.23 5.05 -17.97
C SER A 136 -7.60 5.75 -17.95
N ARG A 137 -8.59 5.09 -17.34
CA ARG A 137 -9.94 5.61 -17.11
C ARG A 137 -10.43 5.18 -15.73
N ILE A 138 -10.56 6.15 -14.84
CA ILE A 138 -11.00 5.91 -13.45
C ILE A 138 -12.52 5.87 -13.38
N SER A 139 -13.07 4.67 -13.18
CA SER A 139 -14.48 4.42 -12.94
C SER A 139 -14.83 4.55 -11.45
N LYS A 140 -16.06 4.17 -11.07
CA LYS A 140 -16.45 4.09 -9.66
C LYS A 140 -15.68 2.98 -8.92
N GLN A 141 -15.40 1.85 -9.55
CA GLN A 141 -14.87 0.67 -8.86
C GLN A 141 -13.37 0.44 -9.07
N CYS A 142 -12.84 0.83 -10.23
CA CYS A 142 -11.49 0.52 -10.67
C CYS A 142 -10.89 1.63 -11.54
N ASP A 143 -9.57 1.59 -11.69
CA ASP A 143 -8.86 2.24 -12.78
C ASP A 143 -8.67 1.24 -13.93
N THR A 144 -9.21 1.56 -15.11
CA THR A 144 -9.18 0.68 -16.29
C THR A 144 -8.19 1.21 -17.31
N TYR A 145 -7.31 0.34 -17.80
CA TYR A 145 -6.30 0.66 -18.80
C TYR A 145 -6.70 0.05 -20.14
N ARG A 146 -6.68 0.86 -21.20
CA ARG A 146 -7.09 0.44 -22.54
C ARG A 146 -6.06 0.77 -23.60
N ARG A 147 -5.95 -0.11 -24.59
CA ARG A 147 -5.17 0.06 -25.82
C ARG A 147 -6.10 -0.24 -26.99
N GLU A 148 -6.28 0.73 -27.89
CA GLU A 148 -7.11 0.60 -29.12
C GLU A 148 -8.55 0.12 -28.95
N GLY A 149 -9.09 0.12 -27.73
CA GLY A 149 -10.44 -0.33 -27.42
C GLY A 149 -10.45 -1.47 -26.41
N ASP A 150 -9.41 -2.31 -26.46
CA ASP A 150 -9.26 -3.48 -25.62
C ASP A 150 -8.74 -3.14 -24.22
N ILE A 151 -9.19 -3.91 -23.23
CA ILE A 151 -8.76 -3.73 -21.85
C ILE A 151 -7.47 -4.51 -21.61
N VAL A 152 -6.39 -3.79 -21.32
CA VAL A 152 -5.08 -4.40 -21.00
C VAL A 152 -4.88 -4.63 -19.51
N ALA A 153 -5.57 -3.85 -18.66
CA ALA A 153 -5.56 -4.07 -17.22
C ALA A 153 -6.73 -3.41 -16.52
N LYS A 154 -7.13 -3.95 -15.36
CA LYS A 154 -7.96 -3.26 -14.37
C LYS A 154 -7.27 -3.29 -13.01
N ILE A 155 -7.09 -2.12 -12.41
CA ILE A 155 -6.56 -2.01 -11.05
C ILE A 155 -7.70 -1.71 -10.08
N THR A 156 -7.77 -2.46 -8.99
CA THR A 156 -8.76 -2.30 -7.92
C THR A 156 -8.10 -2.21 -6.56
N ILE A 157 -8.73 -1.45 -5.65
CA ILE A 157 -8.39 -1.43 -4.22
C ILE A 157 -9.50 -2.18 -3.48
N ILE A 158 -9.13 -3.25 -2.77
CA ILE A 158 -10.04 -4.07 -1.96
C ILE A 158 -9.42 -4.25 -0.57
N GLY A 159 -10.11 -3.72 0.45
CA GLY A 159 -9.56 -3.65 1.80
C GLY A 159 -8.25 -2.85 1.79
N THR A 160 -7.19 -3.46 2.32
CA THR A 160 -5.82 -2.91 2.38
C THR A 160 -4.92 -3.48 1.27
N SER A 161 -5.50 -3.91 0.15
CA SER A 161 -4.74 -4.58 -0.92
C SER A 161 -5.07 -4.01 -2.28
N LEU A 162 -4.02 -3.85 -3.08
CA LEU A 162 -4.09 -3.55 -4.50
C LEU A 162 -4.20 -4.86 -5.28
N ARG A 163 -5.11 -4.93 -6.26
CA ARG A 163 -5.23 -6.06 -7.18
C ARG A 163 -5.18 -5.57 -8.61
N ILE A 164 -4.53 -6.35 -9.46
CA ILE A 164 -4.48 -6.14 -10.90
C ILE A 164 -5.15 -7.32 -11.60
N ASN A 165 -5.96 -7.00 -12.59
CA ASN A 165 -6.63 -7.95 -13.47
C ASN A 165 -6.06 -7.78 -14.88
N LEU A 166 -5.59 -8.86 -15.51
CA LEU A 166 -4.90 -8.86 -16.80
C LEU A 166 -5.58 -9.80 -17.81
N PRO A 167 -5.43 -9.57 -19.12
CA PRO A 167 -5.93 -10.42 -20.20
C PRO A 167 -5.00 -11.64 -20.41
N LEU A 168 -4.70 -12.35 -19.33
CA LEU A 168 -3.90 -13.58 -19.35
C LEU A 168 -4.80 -14.77 -19.06
N ASP A 169 -4.44 -15.95 -19.53
CA ASP A 169 -5.13 -17.18 -19.19
C ASP A 169 -4.73 -17.64 -17.78
N PRO A 170 -5.65 -17.67 -16.79
CA PRO A 170 -5.34 -18.19 -15.46
C PRO A 170 -5.01 -19.69 -15.46
N ASP A 171 -5.47 -20.46 -16.43
CA ASP A 171 -5.27 -21.91 -16.44
C ASP A 171 -3.97 -22.32 -17.16
N ALA A 172 -3.20 -21.36 -17.69
CA ALA A 172 -1.94 -21.61 -18.36
C ALA A 172 -0.88 -22.21 -17.41
N GLU A 173 -0.16 -23.22 -17.90
CA GLU A 173 0.81 -24.01 -17.12
C GLU A 173 1.92 -23.15 -16.49
N GLU A 174 2.33 -22.08 -17.19
CA GLU A 174 3.34 -21.12 -16.73
C GLU A 174 2.97 -20.35 -15.45
N PHE A 175 1.68 -20.28 -15.10
CA PHE A 175 1.21 -19.62 -13.88
C PHE A 175 0.82 -20.60 -12.77
N ASN A 176 0.83 -21.91 -13.06
CA ASN A 176 0.45 -22.99 -12.14
C ASN A 176 1.63 -23.55 -11.32
N ASP A 177 2.80 -22.90 -11.39
CA ASP A 177 4.03 -23.28 -10.68
C ASP A 177 4.04 -22.86 -9.19
N GLY A 178 2.99 -22.21 -8.69
CA GLY A 178 2.88 -21.67 -7.33
C GLY A 178 3.67 -20.38 -7.09
N ARG A 179 4.49 -19.93 -8.06
CA ARG A 179 5.24 -18.67 -7.99
C ARG A 179 4.33 -17.48 -8.24
N THR A 180 3.24 -17.66 -8.97
CA THR A 180 2.30 -16.58 -9.30
C THR A 180 0.93 -16.89 -8.69
N PRO A 181 0.73 -16.64 -7.38
CA PRO A 181 -0.56 -16.88 -6.74
C PRO A 181 -1.61 -15.92 -7.30
N HIS A 182 -2.46 -16.45 -8.18
CA HIS A 182 -3.46 -15.71 -8.92
C HIS A 182 -4.85 -16.34 -8.73
N THR A 183 -5.88 -15.71 -9.29
CA THR A 183 -7.27 -16.18 -9.19
C THR A 183 -7.97 -15.96 -10.51
N SER A 184 -8.68 -16.99 -10.99
CA SER A 184 -9.55 -16.87 -12.17
C SER A 184 -10.82 -16.08 -11.81
N THR A 185 -11.04 -14.98 -12.52
CA THR A 185 -12.19 -14.08 -12.32
C THR A 185 -13.05 -13.89 -13.57
N GLY A 186 -12.75 -14.61 -14.66
CA GLY A 186 -13.44 -14.51 -15.95
C GLY A 186 -14.93 -14.86 -15.89
N HIS A 187 -15.35 -15.66 -14.92
CA HIS A 187 -16.77 -15.98 -14.68
C HIS A 187 -17.63 -14.75 -14.34
N LYS A 188 -17.02 -13.61 -14.00
CA LYS A 188 -17.72 -12.34 -13.79
C LYS A 188 -17.64 -11.52 -15.07
N LYS A 189 -18.79 -11.11 -15.62
CA LYS A 189 -18.88 -10.23 -16.81
C LYS A 189 -17.96 -9.00 -16.76
N VAL A 190 -17.73 -8.44 -15.58
CA VAL A 190 -16.85 -7.26 -15.40
C VAL A 190 -15.36 -7.60 -15.62
N TYR A 191 -14.95 -8.85 -15.45
CA TYR A 191 -13.56 -9.31 -15.59
C TYR A 191 -13.38 -10.34 -16.70
N GLU A 192 -14.37 -10.52 -17.58
CA GLU A 192 -14.34 -11.49 -18.69
C GLU A 192 -13.14 -11.25 -19.62
N GLU A 193 -12.91 -10.00 -20.04
CA GLU A 193 -11.75 -9.61 -20.86
C GLU A 193 -10.40 -9.63 -20.09
N VAL A 194 -10.43 -9.67 -18.76
CA VAL A 194 -9.22 -9.62 -17.91
C VAL A 194 -9.33 -10.63 -16.75
N PRO A 195 -9.38 -11.93 -17.07
CA PRO A 195 -9.78 -12.95 -16.11
C PRO A 195 -8.70 -13.23 -15.06
N PHE A 196 -7.43 -12.95 -15.36
CA PHE A 196 -6.30 -13.19 -14.48
C PHE A 196 -6.19 -12.15 -13.38
N GLN A 197 -6.60 -12.48 -12.15
CA GLN A 197 -6.46 -11.58 -11.01
C GLN A 197 -5.22 -11.90 -10.17
N PHE A 198 -4.38 -10.89 -9.93
CA PHE A 198 -3.19 -10.98 -9.10
C PHE A 198 -3.19 -9.93 -7.98
N LYS A 199 -2.79 -10.34 -6.77
CA LYS A 199 -2.78 -9.49 -5.57
C LYS A 199 -1.39 -8.90 -5.32
N VAL A 200 -1.30 -7.57 -5.21
CA VAL A 200 -0.03 -6.83 -5.02
C VAL A 200 0.10 -6.35 -3.57
N ASN A 201 0.40 -7.29 -2.67
CA ASN A 201 0.48 -7.04 -1.22
C ASN A 201 1.92 -6.95 -0.66
N SER A 202 2.94 -7.30 -1.44
CA SER A 202 4.35 -7.27 -1.01
C SER A 202 5.25 -6.68 -2.10
N LYS A 203 6.51 -6.37 -1.76
CA LYS A 203 7.53 -5.95 -2.74
C LYS A 203 7.79 -7.03 -3.79
N LEU A 204 7.78 -8.31 -3.39
CA LEU A 204 7.92 -9.43 -4.32
C LEU A 204 6.72 -9.55 -5.26
N ALA A 205 5.50 -9.37 -4.73
CA ALA A 205 4.30 -9.34 -5.55
C ALA A 205 4.33 -8.17 -6.54
N LEU A 206 4.83 -7.00 -6.15
CA LEU A 206 5.02 -5.87 -7.07
C LEU A 206 5.96 -6.25 -8.23
N LYS A 207 7.13 -6.84 -7.93
CA LYS A 207 8.06 -7.30 -8.98
C LYS A 207 7.41 -8.31 -9.93
N ARG A 208 6.63 -9.25 -9.41
CA ARG A 208 5.87 -10.22 -10.22
C ARG A 208 4.80 -9.54 -11.07
N ALA A 209 4.07 -8.58 -10.51
CA ALA A 209 3.07 -7.82 -11.25
C ALA A 209 3.67 -7.01 -12.41
N LEU A 210 4.86 -6.43 -12.22
CA LEU A 210 5.59 -5.75 -13.30
C LEU A 210 5.95 -6.73 -14.43
N ALA A 211 6.50 -7.89 -14.09
CA ALA A 211 6.79 -8.94 -15.08
C ALA A 211 5.54 -9.38 -15.85
N LEU A 212 4.38 -9.51 -15.17
CA LEU A 212 3.11 -9.84 -15.82
C LEU A 212 2.59 -8.71 -16.73
N ILE A 213 2.82 -7.43 -16.35
CA ILE A 213 2.46 -6.28 -17.17
C ILE A 213 3.29 -6.26 -18.46
N ASP A 214 4.57 -6.62 -18.38
CA ASP A 214 5.45 -6.66 -19.55
C ASP A 214 5.00 -7.70 -20.59
N LEU A 215 4.29 -8.75 -20.17
CA LEU A 215 3.71 -9.76 -21.08
C LEU A 215 2.51 -9.25 -21.90
N VAL A 216 1.81 -8.21 -21.42
CA VAL A 216 0.55 -7.74 -22.03
C VAL A 216 0.68 -6.38 -22.75
N LYS A 217 1.85 -5.74 -22.63
CA LYS A 217 2.13 -4.40 -23.15
C LYS A 217 2.42 -4.31 -24.64
#